data_AF-A0A933C4V0-F1
#
_entry.id   AF-A0A933C4V0-F1
#
_cell.length_a   1.000
_cell.length_b   1.000
_cell.length_c   1.000
_cell.angle_alpha   90.00
_cell.angle_beta   90.00
_cell.angle_gamma   90.00
#
_symmetry.space_group_name_H-M   'P 1'
#
loop_
_entity.id
_entity.type
_entity.pdbx_description
1 polymer ?
#
loop_
_entity_poly.entity_id
_entity_poly.type
_entity_poly.pdbx_seq_one_letter_code
_entity_poly.pdbx_strand_id
1 'polypeptide(L)'
;MRQNAENEGLEGSVVAQRVLGGSNATGLNAVTNEYVDLFKAGIVDPLKVTRSALQNAVSIVGIILATECLVADIPEQNAPAMPAPGGEMY
;
A
#
# COMPACT_ATOMS: atom_id res chain seq x y z
N MET A 1 7.93 2.00 -10.29
CA MET A 1 9.06 1.29 -10.93
C MET A 1 10.14 0.86 -9.94
N ARG A 2 10.61 1.69 -9.00
CA ARG A 2 11.62 1.28 -7.99
C ARG A 2 11.27 -0.03 -7.28
N GLN A 3 10.10 -0.07 -6.62
CA GLN A 3 9.67 -1.25 -5.87
C GLN A 3 9.57 -2.51 -6.74
N ASN A 4 8.98 -2.39 -7.94
CA ASN A 4 8.85 -3.54 -8.84
C ASN A 4 10.22 -4.05 -9.28
N ALA A 5 11.16 -3.15 -9.58
CA ALA A 5 12.52 -3.52 -9.97
C ALA A 5 13.28 -4.23 -8.83
N GLU A 6 13.13 -3.75 -7.60
CA GLU A 6 13.73 -4.39 -6.42
C GLU A 6 13.15 -5.79 -6.17
N ASN A 7 11.85 -5.96 -6.39
CA ASN A 7 11.20 -7.28 -6.30
C ASN A 7 11.76 -8.26 -7.36
N GLU A 8 12.20 -7.78 -8.52
CA GLU A 8 12.87 -8.56 -9.57
C GLU A 8 14.39 -8.67 -9.39
N GLY A 9 14.93 -8.23 -8.25
CA GLY A 9 16.37 -8.30 -7.94
C GLY A 9 17.23 -7.29 -8.70
N LEU A 10 16.63 -6.27 -9.31
CA LEU A 10 17.34 -5.16 -9.97
C LEU A 10 17.56 -4.00 -9.01
N GLU A 11 18.56 -3.17 -9.30
CA GLU A 11 18.80 -1.94 -8.55
C GLU A 11 17.75 -0.89 -8.92
N GLY A 12 16.79 -0.67 -8.01
CA GLY A 12 15.59 0.11 -8.28
C GLY A 12 15.85 1.57 -8.63
N SER A 13 16.92 2.19 -8.13
CA SER A 13 17.23 3.60 -8.42
C SER A 13 17.71 3.80 -9.85
N VAL A 14 18.62 2.96 -10.35
CA VAL A 14 19.07 2.97 -11.75
C VAL A 14 17.90 2.69 -12.69
N VAL A 15 17.03 1.73 -12.37
CA VAL A 15 15.84 1.46 -13.19
C VAL A 15 14.92 2.69 -13.24
N ALA A 16 14.60 3.28 -12.09
CA ALA A 16 13.74 4.45 -12.03
C ALA A 16 14.32 5.65 -12.79
N GLN A 17 15.62 5.88 -12.65
CA GLN A 17 16.31 6.95 -13.37
C GLN A 17 16.29 6.72 -14.89
N ARG A 18 16.50 5.47 -15.34
CA ARG A 18 16.46 5.12 -16.76
C ARG A 18 15.08 5.25 -17.37
N VAL A 19 14.02 4.88 -16.64
CA VAL A 19 12.63 5.11 -17.06
C VAL A 19 12.32 6.61 -17.11
N LEU A 20 12.77 7.38 -16.12
CA LEU A 20 12.55 8.83 -16.08
C LEU A 20 13.21 9.58 -17.24
N GLY A 21 14.39 9.12 -17.70
CA GLY A 21 15.08 9.69 -18.86
C GLY A 21 14.57 9.18 -20.22
N GLY A 22 13.61 8.26 -20.24
CA GLY A 22 13.03 7.68 -21.44
C GLY A 22 11.88 8.50 -22.03
N SER A 23 11.22 7.95 -23.06
CA SER A 23 9.96 8.49 -23.56
C SER A 23 8.79 8.11 -22.66
N ASN A 24 7.66 8.82 -22.73
CA ASN A 24 6.48 8.57 -21.89
C ASN A 24 5.94 7.13 -21.94
N ALA A 25 6.16 6.40 -23.04
CA ALA A 25 5.70 5.02 -23.18
C ALA A 25 6.77 3.96 -22.81
N THR A 26 8.02 4.38 -22.61
CA THR A 26 9.13 3.47 -22.29
C THR A 26 9.11 3.11 -20.81
N GLY A 27 9.17 1.82 -20.50
CA GLY A 27 9.29 1.32 -19.14
C GLY A 27 9.94 -0.05 -19.08
N LEU A 28 10.17 -0.54 -17.85
CA LEU A 28 10.74 -1.86 -17.62
C LEU A 28 9.65 -2.92 -17.70
N ASN A 29 9.84 -3.94 -18.55
CA ASN A 29 9.12 -5.19 -18.45
C ASN A 29 9.76 -6.03 -17.33
N ALA A 30 9.08 -6.17 -16.20
CA ALA A 30 9.57 -6.89 -15.03
C ALA A 30 9.81 -8.40 -15.28
N VAL A 31 9.13 -9.00 -16.27
CA VAL A 31 9.28 -10.43 -16.58
C VAL A 31 10.56 -10.71 -17.37
N THR A 32 10.91 -9.83 -18.30
CA THR A 32 12.07 -10.01 -19.20
C THR A 32 13.28 -9.15 -18.83
N ASN A 33 13.11 -8.19 -17.91
CA ASN A 33 14.08 -7.17 -17.54
C ASN A 33 14.51 -6.25 -18.70
N GLU A 34 13.68 -6.13 -19.74
CA GLU A 34 13.94 -5.28 -20.90
C GLU A 34 13.19 -3.95 -20.82
N TYR A 35 13.79 -2.89 -21.38
CA TYR A 35 13.13 -1.59 -21.54
C TYR A 35 12.36 -1.56 -22.86
N VAL A 36 11.04 -1.54 -22.76
CA VAL A 36 10.15 -1.63 -23.92
C VAL A 36 9.13 -0.50 -23.90
N ASP A 37 8.47 -0.28 -25.04
CA ASP A 37 7.22 0.48 -25.09
C ASP A 37 6.13 -0.36 -24.40
N LEU A 38 5.75 0.02 -23.18
CA LEU A 38 4.81 -0.75 -22.36
C LEU A 38 3.42 -0.81 -22.99
N PHE A 39 3.03 0.23 -23.74
CA PHE A 39 1.74 0.26 -24.42
C PHE A 39 1.70 -0.76 -25.56
N LYS A 40 2.75 -0.79 -26.40
CA LYS A 40 2.89 -1.79 -27.48
C LYS A 40 3.06 -3.21 -26.95
N ALA A 41 3.71 -3.38 -25.79
CA ALA A 41 3.87 -4.67 -25.13
C ALA A 41 2.59 -5.16 -24.44
N GLY A 42 1.52 -4.35 -24.39
CA GLY A 42 0.26 -4.69 -23.73
C GLY A 42 0.32 -4.64 -22.20
N ILE A 43 1.37 -4.05 -21.62
CA ILE A 43 1.56 -3.87 -20.18
C ILE A 43 0.95 -2.52 -19.82
N VAL A 44 -0.37 -2.50 -19.67
CA VAL A 44 -1.16 -1.27 -19.48
C VAL A 44 -2.02 -1.34 -18.23
N ASP A 45 -2.00 -0.28 -17.43
CA ASP A 45 -2.92 -0.11 -16.31
C ASP A 45 -4.13 0.73 -16.73
N PRO A 46 -5.37 0.31 -16.41
CA PRO A 46 -6.54 1.12 -16.67
C PRO A 46 -6.46 2.46 -15.93
N LEU A 47 -6.79 3.57 -16.61
CA LEU A 47 -6.71 4.92 -16.05
C LEU A 47 -7.42 5.07 -14.71
N LYS A 48 -8.58 4.43 -14.55
CA LYS A 48 -9.35 4.44 -13.30
C LYS A 48 -8.53 3.88 -12.14
N VAL A 49 -7.80 2.79 -12.35
CA VAL A 49 -7.01 2.10 -11.31
C VAL A 49 -5.91 3.00 -10.79
N THR A 50 -5.06 3.53 -11.68
CA THR A 50 -3.95 4.41 -11.30
C THR A 50 -4.45 5.68 -10.61
N ARG A 51 -5.54 6.27 -11.11
CA ARG A 51 -6.13 7.48 -10.53
C ARG A 51 -6.70 7.22 -9.14
N SER A 52 -7.52 6.19 -8.97
CA SER A 52 -8.13 5.88 -7.68
C SER A 52 -7.09 5.49 -6.64
N ALA A 53 -6.06 4.76 -7.04
CA ALA A 53 -4.98 4.37 -6.13
C ALA A 53 -4.25 5.60 -5.55
N LEU A 54 -3.88 6.56 -6.41
CA LEU A 54 -3.23 7.79 -5.98
C LEU A 54 -4.15 8.63 -5.08
N GLN A 55 -5.41 8.80 -5.48
CA GLN A 55 -6.38 9.60 -4.71
C GLN A 55 -6.62 9.02 -3.32
N ASN A 56 -6.79 7.70 -3.21
CA ASN A 56 -6.96 7.03 -1.93
C ASN A 56 -5.72 7.16 -1.04
N ALA A 57 -4.52 7.01 -1.62
CA ALA A 57 -3.27 7.19 -0.89
C ALA A 57 -3.14 8.62 -0.34
N VAL A 58 -3.37 9.63 -1.17
CA VAL A 58 -3.31 11.04 -0.76
C VAL A 58 -4.37 11.36 0.29
N SER A 59 -5.57 10.79 0.19
CA SER A 59 -6.64 10.98 1.18
C SER A 59 -6.21 10.53 2.59
N ILE A 60 -5.57 9.36 2.71
CA ILE A 60 -5.09 8.83 4.00
C ILE A 60 -3.91 9.66 4.50
N VAL A 61 -2.94 9.96 3.63
CA VAL A 61 -1.76 10.77 3.99
C VAL A 61 -2.18 12.15 4.50
N GLY A 62 -3.18 12.78 3.89
CA GLY A 62 -3.70 14.07 4.35
C GLY A 62 -4.24 14.03 5.79
N ILE A 63 -4.94 12.95 6.15
CA ILE A 63 -5.43 12.75 7.52
C ILE A 63 -4.25 12.54 8.47
N ILE A 64 -3.31 11.65 8.12
CA ILE A 64 -2.15 11.33 8.97
C ILE A 64 -1.30 12.57 9.24
N LEU A 65 -1.01 13.39 8.23
CA LEU A 65 -0.18 14.59 8.38
C LEU A 65 -0.79 15.68 9.26
N ALA A 66 -2.12 15.76 9.33
CA ALA A 66 -2.84 16.74 10.14
C ALA A 66 -3.23 16.22 11.53
N THR A 67 -2.97 14.93 11.81
CA THR A 67 -3.33 14.31 13.08
C THR A 67 -2.17 14.44 14.07
N GLU A 68 -2.32 15.31 15.06
CA GLU A 68 -1.30 15.57 16.10
C GLU A 68 -1.29 14.52 17.22
N CYS A 69 -2.41 13.84 17.46
CA CYS A 69 -2.55 12.87 18.55
C CYS A 69 -3.56 11.78 18.21
N LEU A 70 -3.28 10.56 18.69
CA LEU A 70 -4.20 9.43 18.68
C LEU A 70 -4.44 9.01 20.13
N VAL A 71 -5.71 8.95 20.53
CA VAL A 71 -6.13 8.42 21.83
C VAL A 71 -6.66 7.01 21.61
N ALA A 72 -6.17 6.06 22.39
CA ALA A 72 -6.63 4.68 22.37
C ALA A 72 -7.05 4.26 23.78
N ASP A 73 -8.11 3.46 23.87
CA ASP A 73 -8.55 2.87 25.14
C ASP A 73 -7.53 1.83 25.62
N ILE A 74 -7.32 1.77 26.93
CA ILE A 74 -6.48 0.74 27.55
C ILE A 74 -7.21 -0.59 27.44
N PRO A 75 -6.58 -1.67 26.94
CA PRO A 75 -7.20 -2.99 26.91
C PRO A 75 -7.67 -3.40 28.31
N GLU A 76 -8.96 -3.73 28.47
CA GLU A 76 -9.52 -4.16 29.75
C GLU A 76 -8.90 -5.50 30.19
N GLN A 77 -8.29 -5.55 31.38
CA GLN A 77 -7.92 -6.80 32.02
C GLN A 77 -9.12 -7.36 32.80
N ASN A 78 -9.81 -8.31 32.17
CA ASN A 78 -10.86 -9.17 32.72
C ASN A 78 -12.19 -8.46 33.03
N ALA A 79 -13.22 -8.86 32.29
CA ALA A 79 -14.60 -8.62 32.72
C ALA A 79 -14.82 -9.29 34.10
N PRO A 80 -15.54 -8.63 35.04
CA PRO A 80 -15.85 -9.23 36.32
C PRO A 80 -16.64 -10.52 36.10
N ALA A 81 -16.20 -11.61 36.75
CA ALA A 81 -16.95 -12.86 36.77
C ALA A 81 -18.38 -12.58 37.23
N MET A 82 -19.37 -12.89 36.38
CA MET A 82 -20.78 -12.76 36.76
C MET A 82 -21.03 -13.57 38.05
N PRO A 83 -21.71 -13.00 39.06
CA PRO A 83 -22.05 -13.76 40.26
C PRO A 83 -22.98 -14.92 39.86
N ALA A 84 -22.63 -16.13 40.27
CA ALA A 84 -23.48 -17.30 40.09
C ALA A 84 -24.83 -17.09 40.81
N PRO A 85 -25.98 -17.44 40.20
CA PRO A 85 -27.28 -17.30 40.85
C PRO A 85 -27.31 -18.07 42.16
N GLY A 86 -27.75 -17.40 43.22
CA GLY A 86 -27.74 -17.90 44.60
C GLY A 86 -28.39 -19.26 44.76
N GLY A 87 -27.66 -20.17 45.42
CA GLY A 87 -28.22 -21.40 45.95
C GLY A 87 -29.04 -21.11 47.20
N GLU A 88 -30.33 -21.46 47.13
CA GLU A 88 -31.25 -21.54 48.26
C GLU A 88 -30.64 -22.37 49.39
N MET A 89 -30.62 -21.84 50.61
CA MET A 89 -30.45 -22.63 51.83
C MET A 89 -31.36 -22.06 52.92
N TYR A 90 -32.52 -22.71 53.05
CA TYR A 90 -33.43 -22.90 54.21
C TYR A 90 -33.35 -21.89 55.37
#